data_AF-A0A7C5J6H5-F1
#
_entry.id   AF-A0A7C5J6H5-F1
#
_cell.length_a   1.000
_cell.length_b   1.000
_cell.length_c   1.000
_cell.angle_alpha   90.00
_cell.angle_beta   90.00
_cell.angle_gamma   90.00
#
_symmetry.space_group_name_H-M   'P 1'
#
loop_
_entity.id
_entity.type
_entity.pdbx_description
1 polymer ?
#
loop_
_entity_poly.entity_id
_entity_poly.type
_entity_poly.pdbx_seq_one_letter_code
_entity_poly.pdbx_strand_id
1 'polypeptide(L)'
;MGQALCVRALPVALLLLAACGADPRPPVVEADSGPVALAPPPPLRPPAPVTPGHLAIDHRGLPCILRGDGQIACDRFGHPAELVAMPSPVRWLSRSEEWTCSHHADGVRCRRGEEEATFAADAVVTAGGRTVCSVLADRLTCLGAGTDRTGERLEHVMEDSGVRAAAVDDGALCLLGEAGRLRCLMLSEPIRTALQMEKTPLRSIDVGGGRFCGLDDGGQTHCGALDGTMPLQAIPGAPAAQTLAMGTHHACVLSALGHVACWRH
;
A
#
# COMPACT_ATOMS: atom_id res chain seq x y z
N MET A 1 -25.78 -19.31 -34.08
CA MET A 1 -26.68 -20.47 -34.18
C MET A 1 -26.05 -21.46 -35.14
N GLY A 2 -25.53 -22.58 -34.62
CA GLY A 2 -24.88 -23.61 -35.43
C GLY A 2 -24.80 -24.88 -34.61
N GLN A 3 -25.84 -25.71 -34.71
CA GLN A 3 -25.87 -27.07 -34.19
C GLN A 3 -25.27 -28.01 -35.23
N ALA A 4 -24.39 -28.91 -34.81
CA ALA A 4 -24.20 -30.19 -35.46
C ALA A 4 -24.04 -31.26 -34.36
N LEU A 5 -24.87 -32.27 -34.48
CA LEU A 5 -25.13 -33.38 -33.57
C LEU A 5 -24.40 -34.64 -34.05
N CYS A 6 -24.17 -35.56 -33.10
CA CYS A 6 -24.09 -37.02 -33.25
C CYS A 6 -22.81 -37.63 -33.89
N VAL A 7 -22.30 -38.83 -33.53
CA VAL A 7 -22.68 -39.88 -32.57
C VAL A 7 -21.50 -40.87 -32.42
N ARG A 8 -21.39 -41.44 -31.21
CA ARG A 8 -20.76 -42.70 -30.73
C ARG A 8 -19.95 -43.62 -31.67
N ALA A 9 -18.84 -44.15 -31.14
CA ALA A 9 -18.60 -45.61 -31.02
C ALA A 9 -17.40 -45.94 -30.09
N LEU A 10 -17.67 -46.61 -28.96
CA LEU A 10 -16.82 -47.65 -28.30
C LEU A 10 -17.14 -49.01 -29.00
N PRO A 11 -16.43 -50.16 -28.82
CA PRO A 11 -15.78 -50.66 -27.58
C PRO A 11 -14.53 -51.60 -27.78
N VAL A 12 -14.18 -52.34 -26.70
CA VAL A 12 -13.46 -53.64 -26.60
C VAL A 12 -11.95 -53.53 -26.33
N ALA A 13 -11.36 -53.82 -25.15
CA ALA A 13 -11.46 -54.88 -24.13
C ALA A 13 -10.72 -56.20 -24.47
N LEU A 14 -9.68 -56.53 -23.68
CA LEU A 14 -9.11 -57.86 -23.30
C LEU A 14 -7.59 -57.67 -23.04
N LEU A 15 -6.86 -58.37 -22.16
CA LEU A 15 -7.07 -59.13 -20.91
C LEU A 15 -5.66 -59.70 -20.56
N LEU A 16 -5.37 -59.89 -19.27
CA LEU A 16 -4.53 -60.96 -18.67
C LEU A 16 -3.03 -60.75 -18.35
N LEU A 17 -2.79 -60.86 -17.03
CA LEU A 17 -1.90 -61.80 -16.31
C LEU A 17 -0.43 -61.44 -16.03
N ALA A 18 -0.22 -61.14 -14.73
CA ALA A 18 0.62 -61.88 -13.77
C ALA A 18 2.11 -62.11 -14.05
N ALA A 19 2.97 -61.62 -13.13
CA ALA A 19 4.00 -62.43 -12.50
C ALA A 19 4.52 -61.76 -11.20
N CYS A 20 4.51 -62.53 -10.11
CA CYS A 20 5.29 -62.30 -8.90
C CYS A 20 6.77 -62.61 -9.15
N GLY A 21 7.68 -61.97 -8.40
CA GLY A 21 8.85 -62.66 -7.86
C GLY A 21 10.20 -61.94 -7.97
N ALA A 22 10.94 -62.06 -6.87
CA ALA A 22 12.39 -61.88 -6.68
C ALA A 22 12.92 -60.47 -6.34
N ASP A 23 13.19 -60.35 -5.03
CA ASP A 23 13.99 -59.37 -4.31
C ASP A 23 15.50 -59.61 -4.54
N PRO A 24 16.26 -58.67 -5.13
CA PRO A 24 17.71 -58.73 -5.15
C PRO A 24 18.30 -57.90 -3.99
N ARG A 25 18.90 -58.60 -3.03
CA ARG A 25 19.74 -58.00 -1.98
C ARG A 25 20.81 -57.08 -2.61
N PRO A 26 21.00 -55.86 -2.11
CA PRO A 26 22.08 -54.99 -2.58
C PRO A 26 23.45 -55.52 -2.11
N PRO A 27 24.52 -55.33 -2.90
CA PRO A 27 25.87 -55.67 -2.49
C PRO A 27 26.35 -54.74 -1.37
N VAL A 28 26.97 -55.34 -0.35
CA VAL A 28 27.70 -54.63 0.70
C VAL A 28 28.95 -54.02 0.07
N VAL A 29 29.00 -52.69 0.01
CA VAL A 29 30.18 -51.93 -0.40
C VAL A 29 30.98 -51.62 0.86
N GLU A 30 32.17 -52.21 0.98
CA GLU A 30 33.15 -51.86 2.00
C GLU A 30 33.61 -50.42 1.81
N ALA A 31 33.47 -49.60 2.86
CA ALA A 31 33.86 -48.20 2.84
C ALA A 31 35.38 -48.07 3.03
N ASP A 32 36.06 -47.60 1.98
CA ASP A 32 37.47 -47.19 2.01
C ASP A 32 37.58 -45.85 2.75
N SER A 33 38.03 -45.89 4.00
CA SER A 33 38.21 -44.72 4.86
C SER A 33 39.57 -44.05 4.60
N GLY A 34 39.68 -43.38 3.46
CA GLY A 34 40.75 -42.42 3.17
C GLY A 34 40.44 -41.03 3.76
N PRO A 35 41.45 -40.23 4.17
CA PRO A 35 41.24 -38.89 4.71
C PRO A 35 40.70 -37.94 3.63
N VAL A 36 39.44 -37.51 3.79
CA VAL A 36 38.80 -36.50 2.95
C VAL A 36 39.42 -35.14 3.25
N ALA A 37 40.25 -34.63 2.33
CA ALA A 37 40.69 -33.24 2.37
C ALA A 37 39.48 -32.32 2.11
N LEU A 38 39.02 -31.63 3.15
CA LEU A 38 37.96 -30.62 3.05
C LEU A 38 38.44 -29.49 2.13
N ALA A 39 37.78 -29.33 0.98
CA ALA A 39 37.96 -28.17 0.14
C ALA A 39 37.62 -26.88 0.92
N PRO A 40 38.37 -25.79 0.73
CA PRO A 40 38.07 -24.52 1.38
C PRO A 40 36.67 -24.03 0.98
N PRO A 41 35.91 -23.43 1.90
CA PRO A 41 34.57 -22.93 1.59
C PRO A 41 34.64 -21.89 0.47
N PRO A 42 33.68 -21.88 -0.45
CA PRO A 42 33.64 -20.90 -1.52
C PRO A 42 33.57 -19.48 -0.92
N PRO A 43 34.23 -18.49 -1.53
CA PRO A 43 34.15 -17.12 -1.07
C PRO A 43 32.69 -16.65 -1.08
N LEU A 44 32.25 -16.05 0.03
CA LEU A 44 30.91 -15.48 0.17
C LEU A 44 30.71 -14.44 -0.94
N ARG A 45 29.82 -14.74 -1.90
CA ARG A 45 29.41 -13.75 -2.89
C ARG A 45 28.70 -12.61 -2.17
N PRO A 46 29.03 -11.33 -2.46
CA PRO A 46 28.25 -10.22 -1.95
C PRO A 46 26.80 -10.36 -2.46
N PRO A 47 25.79 -10.08 -1.61
CA PRO A 47 24.40 -10.15 -2.04
C PRO A 47 24.20 -9.25 -3.26
N ALA A 48 23.45 -9.75 -4.24
CA ALA A 48 23.13 -8.97 -5.43
C ALA A 48 22.48 -7.63 -5.04
N PRO A 49 22.80 -6.52 -5.73
CA PRO A 49 22.16 -5.24 -5.47
C PRO A 49 20.65 -5.39 -5.67
N VAL A 50 19.91 -5.11 -4.61
CA VAL A 50 18.44 -5.20 -4.62
C VAL A 50 17.89 -3.93 -5.24
N THR A 51 17.18 -4.05 -6.36
CA THR A 51 16.40 -2.96 -6.93
C THR A 51 15.31 -2.57 -5.93
N PRO A 52 15.26 -1.32 -5.42
CA PRO A 52 14.18 -0.87 -4.55
C PRO A 52 12.87 -0.87 -5.35
N GLY A 53 11.85 -1.56 -4.86
CA GLY A 53 10.55 -1.62 -5.53
C GLY A 53 9.67 -0.42 -5.20
N HIS A 54 9.64 -0.03 -3.92
CA HIS A 54 8.83 1.11 -3.43
C HIS A 54 9.45 1.75 -2.18
N LEU A 55 9.32 3.07 -2.06
CA LEU A 55 9.76 3.88 -0.91
C LEU A 55 8.53 4.57 -0.31
N ALA A 56 8.31 4.40 1.00
CA ALA A 56 7.30 5.12 1.77
C ALA A 56 8.01 5.92 2.86
N ILE A 57 7.66 7.19 3.04
CA ILE A 57 8.31 8.08 4.02
C ILE A 57 7.21 8.66 4.90
N ASP A 58 7.42 8.68 6.22
CA ASP A 58 6.49 9.39 7.12
C ASP A 58 6.73 10.91 7.10
N HIS A 59 5.85 11.68 7.73
CA HIS A 59 5.97 13.13 7.76
C HIS A 59 7.25 13.65 8.48
N ARG A 60 7.95 12.80 9.27
CA ARG A 60 9.24 13.12 9.91
C ARG A 60 10.43 12.78 9.04
N GLY A 61 10.20 12.27 7.83
CA GLY A 61 11.26 11.90 6.91
C GLY A 61 11.84 10.51 7.16
N LEU A 62 11.18 9.64 7.95
CA LEU A 62 11.67 8.29 8.20
C LEU A 62 11.23 7.33 7.08
N PRO A 63 12.16 6.74 6.31
CA PRO A 63 11.82 5.89 5.19
C PRO A 63 11.53 4.44 5.61
N CYS A 64 10.63 3.81 4.87
CA CYS A 64 10.48 2.38 4.72
C CYS A 64 10.71 2.01 3.25
N ILE A 65 11.53 0.99 3.01
CA ILE A 65 11.82 0.49 1.66
C ILE A 65 11.22 -0.90 1.52
N LEU A 66 10.43 -1.10 0.47
CA LEU A 66 10.05 -2.42 -0.02
C LEU A 66 11.12 -2.92 -0.99
N ARG A 67 11.75 -4.02 -0.62
CA ARG A 67 12.75 -4.71 -1.42
C ARG A 67 12.08 -5.61 -2.47
N GLY A 68 12.79 -5.89 -3.57
CA GLY A 68 12.29 -6.76 -4.64
C GLY A 68 12.00 -8.21 -4.21
N ASP A 69 12.49 -8.63 -3.04
CA ASP A 69 12.19 -9.94 -2.41
C ASP A 69 10.92 -9.90 -1.52
N GLY A 70 10.21 -8.76 -1.49
CA GLY A 70 9.00 -8.57 -0.70
C GLY A 70 9.25 -8.21 0.77
N GLN A 71 10.52 -8.06 1.19
CA GLN A 71 10.86 -7.65 2.56
C GLN A 71 10.76 -6.13 2.74
N ILE A 72 10.41 -5.72 3.96
CA ILE A 72 10.32 -4.32 4.35
C ILE A 72 11.50 -3.98 5.27
N ALA A 73 12.21 -2.90 4.96
CA ALA A 73 13.21 -2.30 5.84
C ALA A 73 12.76 -0.88 6.21
N CYS A 74 12.50 -0.63 7.49
CA CYS A 74 12.08 0.68 7.98
C CYS A 74 13.13 1.27 8.92
N ASP A 75 13.46 2.54 8.71
CA ASP A 75 14.28 3.26 9.68
C ASP A 75 13.43 3.57 10.93
N ARG A 76 13.88 3.12 12.10
CA ARG A 76 13.37 3.55 13.41
C ARG A 76 14.42 4.49 13.98
N PHE A 77 14.02 5.69 14.42
CA PHE A 77 14.79 6.62 15.26
C PHE A 77 16.16 6.12 15.76
N GLY A 78 17.20 6.18 14.93
CA GLY A 78 18.58 5.87 15.37
C GLY A 78 18.89 4.41 15.70
N HIS A 79 18.06 3.44 15.30
CA HIS A 79 18.35 2.01 15.40
C HIS A 79 18.36 1.38 13.99
N PRO A 80 19.24 0.39 13.73
CA PRO A 80 19.33 -0.24 12.41
C PRO A 80 17.98 -0.83 12.02
N ALA A 81 17.59 -0.61 10.76
CA ALA A 81 16.33 -1.05 10.19
C ALA A 81 16.06 -2.53 10.49
N GLU A 82 15.01 -2.81 11.27
CA GLU A 82 14.59 -4.16 11.55
C GLU A 82 13.93 -4.72 10.29
N LEU A 83 14.52 -5.77 9.70
CA LEU A 83 13.90 -6.49 8.60
C LEU A 83 12.70 -7.26 9.15
N VAL A 84 11.50 -6.86 8.75
CA VAL A 84 10.29 -7.58 9.14
C VAL A 84 9.98 -8.59 8.05
N ALA A 85 10.13 -9.88 8.38
CA ALA A 85 9.70 -10.95 7.50
C ALA A 85 8.18 -10.95 7.42
N MET A 86 7.63 -10.84 6.21
CA MET A 86 6.20 -10.78 5.99
C MET A 86 5.67 -12.15 5.55
N PRO A 87 4.48 -12.56 6.02
CA PRO A 87 3.92 -13.88 5.73
C PRO A 87 3.43 -14.03 4.29
N SER A 88 3.21 -12.92 3.57
CA SER A 88 2.88 -12.91 2.15
C SER A 88 3.60 -11.76 1.43
N PRO A 89 3.81 -11.85 0.10
CA PRO A 89 4.49 -10.82 -0.66
C PRO A 89 3.77 -9.47 -0.54
N VAL A 90 4.51 -8.45 -0.15
CA VAL A 90 4.02 -7.07 -0.08
C VAL A 90 4.11 -6.45 -1.47
N ARG A 91 3.03 -5.79 -1.91
CA ARG A 91 2.95 -5.09 -3.20
C ARG A 91 3.34 -3.63 -3.09
N TRP A 92 2.93 -2.97 -2.00
CA TRP A 92 3.25 -1.57 -1.72
C TRP A 92 3.12 -1.26 -0.23
N LEU A 93 3.63 -0.10 0.18
CA LEU A 93 3.70 0.36 1.56
C LEU A 93 3.10 1.75 1.71
N SER A 94 2.42 1.97 2.83
CA SER A 94 2.04 3.30 3.33
C SER A 94 2.63 3.49 4.72
N ARG A 95 3.07 4.71 5.04
CA ARG A 95 3.66 5.03 6.35
C ARG A 95 3.12 6.37 6.84
N SER A 96 2.67 6.38 8.09
CA SER A 96 2.42 7.59 8.87
C SER A 96 3.39 7.64 10.06
N GLU A 97 3.25 8.59 10.98
CA GLU A 97 4.19 8.66 12.11
C GLU A 97 4.06 7.54 13.14
N GLU A 98 2.88 6.92 13.23
CA GLU A 98 2.64 5.80 14.13
C GLU A 98 2.31 4.49 13.41
N TRP A 99 1.78 4.56 12.18
CA TRP A 99 1.34 3.39 11.44
C TRP A 99 2.28 3.06 10.28
N THR A 100 2.59 1.77 10.13
CA THR A 100 3.16 1.22 8.90
C THR A 100 2.17 0.21 8.33
N CYS A 101 1.71 0.46 7.10
CA CYS A 101 0.75 -0.38 6.40
C CYS A 101 1.40 -1.11 5.24
N SER A 102 1.25 -2.43 5.20
CA SER A 102 1.67 -3.29 4.11
C SER A 102 0.46 -3.82 3.35
N HIS A 103 0.52 -3.66 2.03
CA HIS A 103 -0.54 -4.08 1.14
C HIS A 103 -0.19 -5.39 0.46
N HIS A 104 -1.08 -6.36 0.63
CA HIS A 104 -0.93 -7.72 0.12
C HIS A 104 -2.03 -8.02 -0.90
N ALA A 105 -1.96 -9.20 -1.52
CA ALA A 105 -3.02 -9.65 -2.43
C ALA A 105 -4.32 -10.02 -1.69
N ASP A 106 -4.21 -10.42 -0.42
CA ASP A 106 -5.28 -10.93 0.44
C ASP A 106 -5.83 -9.88 1.42
N GLY A 107 -5.21 -8.70 1.51
CA GLY A 107 -5.63 -7.66 2.44
C GLY A 107 -4.56 -6.61 2.72
N VAL A 108 -4.87 -5.71 3.65
CA VAL A 108 -3.93 -4.70 4.15
C VAL A 108 -3.69 -4.95 5.64
N ARG A 109 -2.43 -4.85 6.06
CA ARG A 109 -2.04 -5.02 7.45
C ARG A 109 -1.33 -3.77 7.91
N CYS A 110 -1.80 -3.13 8.95
CA CYS A 110 -1.22 -1.93 9.52
C CYS A 110 -0.76 -2.20 10.94
N ARG A 111 0.42 -1.72 11.29
CA ARG A 111 1.01 -1.93 12.61
C ARG A 111 1.44 -0.61 13.26
N ARG A 112 1.15 -0.49 14.55
CA ARG A 112 1.58 0.58 15.46
C ARG A 112 2.08 -0.03 16.76
N GLY A 113 3.39 -0.08 16.97
CA GLY A 113 3.96 -0.79 18.12
C GLY A 113 3.55 -2.27 18.13
N GLU A 114 2.82 -2.69 19.16
CA GLU A 114 2.23 -4.04 19.28
C GLU A 114 0.79 -4.13 18.74
N GLU A 115 0.19 -3.00 18.37
CA GLU A 115 -1.16 -2.96 17.81
C GLU A 115 -1.15 -3.30 16.33
N GLU A 116 -2.09 -4.16 15.92
CA GLU A 116 -2.27 -4.57 14.54
C GLU A 116 -3.72 -4.34 14.09
N ALA A 117 -3.86 -3.83 12.87
CA ALA A 117 -5.12 -3.65 12.19
C ALA A 117 -5.09 -4.38 10.84
N THR A 118 -6.20 -5.02 10.48
CA THR A 118 -6.36 -5.69 9.20
C THR A 118 -7.55 -5.11 8.45
N PHE A 119 -7.38 -4.89 7.16
CA PHE A 119 -8.42 -4.38 6.27
C PHE A 119 -8.55 -5.29 5.05
N ALA A 120 -9.73 -5.26 4.43
CA ALA A 120 -10.03 -6.05 3.24
C ALA A 120 -9.15 -5.65 2.05
N ALA A 121 -8.95 -6.59 1.12
CA ALA A 121 -8.07 -6.41 -0.04
C ALA A 121 -8.57 -5.35 -1.04
N ASP A 122 -9.87 -5.10 -1.06
CA ASP A 122 -10.55 -4.12 -1.90
C ASP A 122 -10.68 -2.74 -1.22
N ALA A 123 -10.22 -2.59 0.02
CA ALA A 123 -10.23 -1.31 0.70
C ALA A 123 -9.13 -0.38 0.18
N VAL A 124 -9.47 0.89 -0.05
CA VAL A 124 -8.49 1.97 -0.16
C VAL A 124 -8.01 2.29 1.25
N VAL A 125 -6.75 2.00 1.57
CA VAL A 125 -6.17 2.33 2.88
C VAL A 125 -5.22 3.50 2.75
N THR A 126 -5.41 4.49 3.62
CA THR A 126 -4.60 5.69 3.72
C THR A 126 -4.18 5.90 5.17
N ALA A 127 -2.98 6.43 5.38
CA ALA A 127 -2.44 6.67 6.71
C ALA A 127 -1.71 8.02 6.73
N GLY A 128 -1.91 8.79 7.80
CA GLY A 128 -1.30 10.10 8.02
C GLY A 128 -1.48 10.54 9.46
N GLY A 129 -0.52 11.33 9.96
CA GLY A 129 -0.37 11.54 11.40
C GLY A 129 -0.43 10.23 12.18
N ARG A 130 -1.36 10.16 13.14
CA ARG A 130 -1.65 8.99 13.99
C ARG A 130 -2.85 8.16 13.53
N THR A 131 -3.40 8.48 12.36
CA THR A 131 -4.63 7.89 11.84
C THR A 131 -4.35 6.96 10.67
N VAL A 132 -5.03 5.83 10.65
CA VAL A 132 -5.18 4.99 9.45
C VAL A 132 -6.65 4.82 9.14
N CYS A 133 -7.03 5.05 7.90
CA CYS A 133 -8.40 4.89 7.43
C CYS A 133 -8.45 3.85 6.32
N SER A 134 -9.46 3.00 6.36
CA SER A 134 -9.89 2.15 5.26
C SER A 134 -11.20 2.66 4.71
N VAL A 135 -11.27 2.77 3.39
CA VAL A 135 -12.45 3.16 2.65
C VAL A 135 -12.86 1.99 1.77
N LEU A 136 -14.05 1.47 2.06
CA LEU A 136 -14.79 0.53 1.24
C LEU A 136 -15.95 1.27 0.57
N ALA A 137 -16.61 0.61 -0.38
CA ALA A 137 -17.70 1.21 -1.16
C ALA A 137 -18.76 1.88 -0.26
N ASP A 138 -19.18 1.28 0.85
CA ASP A 138 -20.25 1.80 1.71
C ASP A 138 -19.78 2.20 3.12
N ARG A 139 -18.48 2.06 3.40
CA ARG A 139 -17.97 2.13 4.76
C ARG A 139 -16.60 2.80 4.85
N LEU A 140 -16.51 3.73 5.79
CA LEU A 140 -15.25 4.28 6.27
C LEU A 140 -14.96 3.72 7.66
N THR A 141 -13.75 3.19 7.86
CA THR A 141 -13.27 2.81 9.18
C THR A 141 -11.90 3.43 9.41
N CYS A 142 -11.81 4.31 10.39
CA CYS A 142 -10.56 4.94 10.81
C CYS A 142 -10.17 4.48 12.21
N LEU A 143 -8.87 4.24 12.39
CA LEU A 143 -8.24 3.93 13.67
C LEU A 143 -7.27 5.05 14.01
N GLY A 144 -7.26 5.47 15.28
CA GLY A 144 -6.34 6.50 15.78
C GLY A 144 -6.77 7.95 15.53
N ALA A 145 -7.99 8.19 15.05
CA ALA A 145 -8.50 9.54 14.81
C ALA A 145 -9.02 10.21 16.11
N GLY A 146 -8.58 11.45 16.38
CA GLY A 146 -9.34 12.39 17.23
C GLY A 146 -9.03 12.44 18.73
N THR A 147 -7.87 13.00 19.10
CA THR A 147 -7.68 13.90 20.26
C THR A 147 -8.18 13.54 21.67
N ASP A 148 -8.22 12.27 22.05
CA ASP A 148 -7.79 11.87 23.39
C ASP A 148 -7.01 10.55 23.31
N ARG A 149 -6.31 10.18 24.38
CA ARG A 149 -5.44 9.01 24.39
C ARG A 149 -6.18 7.68 24.34
N THR A 150 -7.49 7.66 24.03
CA THR A 150 -8.31 6.45 24.16
C THR A 150 -8.31 5.56 22.92
N GLY A 151 -7.74 6.01 21.79
CA GLY A 151 -7.60 5.15 20.61
C GLY A 151 -8.94 4.75 19.99
N GLU A 152 -9.93 5.64 20.04
CA GLU A 152 -11.25 5.35 19.51
C GLU A 152 -11.23 5.00 18.02
N ARG A 153 -12.06 4.02 17.69
CA ARG A 153 -12.34 3.56 16.33
C ARG A 153 -13.50 4.38 15.80
N LEU A 154 -13.24 5.20 14.80
CA LEU A 154 -14.28 5.94 14.10
C LEU A 154 -14.84 5.06 12.98
N GLU A 155 -16.08 4.63 13.13
CA GLU A 155 -16.85 3.99 12.06
C GLU A 155 -17.87 4.97 11.52
N HIS A 156 -17.86 5.19 10.21
CA HIS A 156 -18.86 6.02 9.55
C HIS A 156 -19.40 5.29 8.32
N VAL A 157 -20.72 5.14 8.26
CA VAL A 157 -21.39 4.64 7.06
C VAL A 157 -21.37 5.76 6.02
N MET A 158 -20.83 5.46 4.85
CA MET A 158 -20.74 6.42 3.77
C MET A 158 -21.96 6.23 2.88
N GLU A 159 -22.89 7.19 2.90
CA GLU A 159 -24.11 7.11 2.07
C GLU A 159 -23.83 7.28 0.56
N ASP A 160 -22.61 7.65 0.16
CA ASP A 160 -22.22 7.89 -1.23
C ASP A 160 -21.03 6.99 -1.61
N SER A 161 -21.32 5.92 -2.35
CA SER A 161 -20.43 4.77 -2.53
C SER A 161 -19.41 4.87 -3.66
N GLY A 162 -19.20 6.08 -4.16
CA GLY A 162 -18.29 6.36 -5.28
C GLY A 162 -16.91 6.88 -4.87
N VAL A 163 -16.39 6.56 -3.69
CA VAL A 163 -15.04 7.03 -3.32
C VAL A 163 -13.98 6.18 -4.01
N ARG A 164 -13.09 6.85 -4.75
CA ARG A 164 -11.98 6.21 -5.47
C ARG A 164 -10.61 6.56 -4.92
N ALA A 165 -10.51 7.62 -4.11
CA ALA A 165 -9.28 7.98 -3.41
C ALA A 165 -9.60 8.64 -2.07
N ALA A 166 -8.71 8.44 -1.11
CA ALA A 166 -8.79 9.06 0.20
C ALA A 166 -7.39 9.45 0.67
N ALA A 167 -7.31 10.56 1.39
CA ALA A 167 -6.09 11.04 2.02
C ALA A 167 -6.42 11.50 3.44
N VAL A 168 -5.59 11.11 4.40
CA VAL A 168 -5.77 11.43 5.82
C VAL A 168 -4.47 12.03 6.34
N ASP A 169 -4.56 13.05 7.17
CA ASP A 169 -3.43 13.58 7.95
C ASP A 169 -3.96 14.27 9.22
N ASP A 170 -3.25 14.14 10.33
CA ASP A 170 -3.48 14.83 11.62
C ASP A 170 -4.91 15.33 11.91
N GLY A 171 -5.87 14.40 11.89
CA GLY A 171 -7.26 14.70 12.24
C GLY A 171 -8.07 15.33 11.10
N ALA A 172 -7.66 15.14 9.85
CA ALA A 172 -8.42 15.48 8.66
C ALA A 172 -8.47 14.29 7.70
N LEU A 173 -9.62 14.08 7.07
CA LEU A 173 -9.83 13.07 6.04
C LEU A 173 -10.48 13.73 4.82
N CYS A 174 -9.82 13.66 3.68
CA CYS A 174 -10.38 14.04 2.40
C CYS A 174 -10.71 12.80 1.57
N LEU A 175 -11.89 12.82 0.95
CA LEU A 175 -12.46 11.78 0.11
C LEU A 175 -12.72 12.34 -1.27
N LEU A 176 -12.33 11.58 -2.29
CA LEU A 176 -12.50 11.93 -3.69
C LEU A 176 -13.45 10.94 -4.37
N GLY A 177 -14.57 11.46 -4.88
CA GLY A 177 -15.62 10.68 -5.52
C GLY A 177 -15.44 10.44 -7.03
N GLU A 178 -16.33 9.63 -7.62
CA GLU A 178 -16.42 9.23 -9.05
C GLU A 178 -16.73 10.37 -10.05
N ALA A 179 -16.84 11.61 -9.60
CA ALA A 179 -16.97 12.79 -10.47
C ALA A 179 -15.93 13.86 -10.16
N GLY A 180 -14.85 13.48 -9.47
CA GLY A 180 -13.86 14.43 -8.94
C GLY A 180 -14.39 15.31 -7.80
N ARG A 181 -15.55 14.95 -7.22
CA ARG A 181 -16.13 15.65 -6.05
C ARG A 181 -15.25 15.40 -4.83
N LEU A 182 -14.76 16.48 -4.24
CA LEU A 182 -13.95 16.44 -3.03
C LEU A 182 -14.81 16.72 -1.80
N ARG A 183 -14.66 15.89 -0.77
CA ARG A 183 -15.25 16.07 0.55
C ARG A 183 -14.16 15.94 1.59
N CYS A 184 -13.90 17.00 2.34
CA CYS A 184 -12.94 16.97 3.44
C CYS A 184 -13.65 17.09 4.79
N LEU A 185 -13.26 16.25 5.74
CA LEU A 185 -13.83 16.11 7.07
C LEU A 185 -12.73 16.41 8.09
N MET A 186 -12.99 17.30 9.03
CA MET A 186 -12.18 17.41 10.25
C MET A 186 -12.63 16.31 11.21
N LEU A 187 -11.71 15.42 11.59
CA LEU A 187 -11.90 14.31 12.52
C LEU A 187 -11.72 14.72 13.99
N SER A 188 -11.36 15.98 14.27
CA SER A 188 -11.38 16.54 15.63
C SER A 188 -12.79 17.02 15.98
N GLU A 189 -13.37 16.48 17.05
CA GLU A 189 -14.78 16.63 17.42
C GLU A 189 -15.28 18.09 17.63
N PRO A 190 -16.58 18.35 17.35
CA PRO A 190 -17.40 17.52 16.48
C PRO A 190 -16.93 17.67 15.05
N ILE A 191 -17.15 16.65 14.20
CA ILE A 191 -16.93 16.74 12.75
C ILE A 191 -17.67 17.98 12.23
N ARG A 192 -16.95 19.10 12.14
CA ARG A 192 -17.48 20.39 11.73
C ARG A 192 -16.99 20.62 10.32
N THR A 193 -17.97 20.71 9.42
CA THR A 193 -17.81 21.16 8.04
C THR A 193 -17.20 20.10 7.13
N ALA A 194 -18.07 19.43 6.38
CA ALA A 194 -17.65 18.88 5.10
C ALA A 194 -17.37 20.06 4.17
N LEU A 195 -16.10 20.37 3.88
CA LEU A 195 -15.81 21.26 2.76
C LEU A 195 -16.15 20.46 1.49
N GLN A 196 -17.28 20.80 0.86
CA GLN A 196 -17.67 20.23 -0.42
C GLN A 196 -17.20 21.17 -1.52
N MET A 197 -16.37 20.66 -2.42
CA MET A 197 -15.87 21.42 -3.55
C MET A 197 -16.27 20.72 -4.85
N GLU A 198 -17.12 21.38 -5.63
CA GLU A 198 -17.67 20.85 -6.88
C GLU A 198 -16.96 21.36 -8.14
N LYS A 199 -16.08 22.35 -8.02
CA LYS A 199 -15.73 23.19 -9.18
C LYS A 199 -14.48 22.76 -9.96
N THR A 200 -13.70 21.81 -9.47
CA THR A 200 -12.54 21.27 -10.18
C THR A 200 -12.51 19.75 -10.03
N PRO A 201 -12.71 18.98 -11.11
CA PRO A 201 -12.58 17.53 -11.03
C PRO A 201 -11.12 17.19 -10.79
N LEU A 202 -10.82 16.69 -9.60
CA LEU A 202 -9.49 16.21 -9.25
C LEU A 202 -9.38 14.72 -9.58
N ARG A 203 -8.23 14.31 -10.11
CA ARG A 203 -7.86 12.90 -10.36
C ARG A 203 -7.15 12.25 -9.19
N SER A 204 -6.43 13.01 -8.36
CA SER A 204 -5.78 12.55 -7.13
C SER A 204 -5.80 13.64 -6.07
N ILE A 205 -5.70 13.26 -4.80
CA ILE A 205 -5.68 14.16 -3.65
C ILE A 205 -4.61 13.74 -2.65
N ASP A 206 -4.14 14.70 -1.87
CA ASP A 206 -3.35 14.48 -0.68
C ASP A 206 -3.66 15.56 0.38
N VAL A 207 -3.33 15.30 1.64
CA VAL A 207 -3.61 16.16 2.79
C VAL A 207 -2.36 16.32 3.63
N GLY A 208 -2.11 17.54 4.12
CA GLY A 208 -0.97 17.82 4.98
C GLY A 208 -1.12 19.15 5.73
N GLY A 209 -0.94 19.14 7.04
CA GLY A 209 -0.81 20.37 7.84
C GLY A 209 -2.00 21.33 7.75
N GLY A 210 -3.22 20.81 7.81
CA GLY A 210 -4.45 21.63 7.72
C GLY A 210 -4.83 22.03 6.30
N ARG A 211 -4.10 21.55 5.29
CA ARG A 211 -4.32 21.85 3.88
C ARG A 211 -4.52 20.58 3.08
N PHE A 212 -5.07 20.75 1.90
CA PHE A 212 -5.19 19.69 0.92
C PHE A 212 -4.80 20.21 -0.46
N CYS A 213 -4.29 19.31 -1.27
CA CYS A 213 -3.97 19.57 -2.66
C CYS A 213 -4.47 18.41 -3.50
N GLY A 214 -4.73 18.67 -4.78
CA GLY A 214 -5.04 17.63 -5.74
C GLY A 214 -4.56 17.98 -7.13
N LEU A 215 -4.48 16.95 -7.97
CA LEU A 215 -4.14 17.09 -9.38
C LEU A 215 -5.43 16.95 -10.18
N ASP A 216 -5.61 17.76 -11.22
CA ASP A 216 -6.63 17.51 -12.24
C ASP A 216 -6.13 16.59 -13.37
N ASP A 217 -6.98 16.32 -14.36
CA ASP A 217 -6.64 15.48 -15.52
C ASP A 217 -5.53 16.06 -16.40
N GLY A 218 -5.31 17.38 -16.36
CA GLY A 218 -4.18 18.05 -17.00
C GLY A 218 -2.88 17.97 -16.22
N GLY A 219 -2.93 17.43 -14.99
CA GLY A 219 -1.80 17.41 -14.06
C GLY A 219 -1.54 18.76 -13.38
N GLN A 220 -2.44 19.74 -13.52
CA GLN A 220 -2.33 21.00 -12.80
C GLN A 220 -2.64 20.75 -11.33
N THR A 221 -1.80 21.31 -10.45
CA THR A 221 -2.01 21.23 -9.00
C THR A 221 -2.95 22.32 -8.54
N HIS A 222 -3.94 21.95 -7.74
CA HIS A 222 -4.87 22.83 -7.05
C HIS A 222 -4.78 22.59 -5.55
N CYS A 223 -4.70 23.64 -4.73
CA CYS A 223 -4.66 23.51 -3.28
C CYS A 223 -5.69 24.41 -2.58
N GLY A 224 -6.16 23.97 -1.42
CA GLY A 224 -7.05 24.73 -0.54
C GLY A 224 -6.73 24.49 0.93
N ALA A 225 -7.43 25.20 1.81
CA ALA A 225 -7.34 25.01 3.25
C ALA A 225 -8.61 24.32 3.77
N LEU A 226 -8.44 23.39 4.72
CA LEU A 226 -9.54 22.59 5.26
C LEU A 226 -10.55 23.43 6.06
N ASP A 227 -10.09 24.53 6.65
CA ASP A 227 -10.92 25.50 7.38
C ASP A 227 -11.67 26.47 6.45
N GLY A 228 -11.50 26.36 5.13
CA GLY A 228 -12.13 27.23 4.14
C GLY A 228 -11.50 28.62 4.02
N THR A 229 -10.41 28.92 4.75
CA THR A 229 -9.71 30.21 4.65
C THR A 229 -9.05 30.42 3.28
N MET A 230 -8.78 29.32 2.56
CA MET A 230 -8.27 29.34 1.21
C MET A 230 -9.15 28.46 0.30
N PRO A 231 -9.77 29.04 -0.74
CA PRO A 231 -10.49 28.23 -1.73
C PRO A 231 -9.50 27.38 -2.52
N LEU A 232 -9.98 26.25 -3.04
CA LEU A 232 -9.23 25.45 -4.00
C LEU A 232 -8.88 26.29 -5.23
N GLN A 233 -7.59 26.47 -5.45
CA GLN A 233 -7.07 27.26 -6.57
C GLN A 233 -5.80 26.62 -7.14
N ALA A 234 -5.60 26.83 -8.44
CA ALA A 234 -4.40 26.36 -9.12
C ALA A 234 -3.14 27.02 -8.54
N ILE A 235 -2.08 26.25 -8.35
CA ILE A 235 -0.77 26.76 -7.92
C ILE A 235 -0.04 27.37 -9.13
N PRO A 236 0.21 28.69 -9.16
CA PRO A 236 0.88 29.33 -10.27
C PRO A 236 2.32 28.81 -10.43
N GLY A 237 2.68 28.46 -11.66
CA GLY A 237 4.04 27.99 -11.98
C GLY A 237 4.36 26.57 -11.51
N ALA A 238 3.43 25.86 -10.87
CA ALA A 238 3.59 24.43 -10.63
C ALA A 238 3.62 23.69 -11.99
N PRO A 239 4.60 22.80 -12.22
CA PRO A 239 4.65 22.03 -13.45
C PRO A 239 3.48 21.03 -13.52
N ALA A 240 3.12 20.63 -14.73
CA ALA A 240 2.21 19.51 -14.92
C ALA A 240 2.78 18.24 -14.25
N ALA A 241 2.00 17.66 -13.36
CA ALA A 241 2.43 16.61 -12.46
C ALA A 241 1.71 15.29 -12.72
N GLN A 242 2.42 14.19 -12.52
CA GLN A 242 1.86 12.85 -12.47
C GLN A 242 1.48 12.46 -11.04
N THR A 243 2.30 12.83 -10.06
CA THR A 243 2.03 12.56 -8.64
C THR A 243 2.28 13.80 -7.80
N LEU A 244 1.64 13.82 -6.63
CA LEU A 244 1.65 14.88 -5.63
C LEU A 244 1.89 14.20 -4.28
N ALA A 245 2.66 14.86 -3.42
CA ALA A 245 2.84 14.49 -2.03
C ALA A 245 2.79 15.75 -1.15
N MET A 246 2.13 15.66 0.00
CA MET A 246 2.05 16.70 1.00
C MET A 246 2.79 16.29 2.27
N GLY A 247 3.52 17.24 2.83
CA GLY A 247 3.95 17.21 4.21
C GLY A 247 3.26 18.31 5.00
N THR A 248 3.58 18.41 6.29
CA THR A 248 2.95 19.38 7.20
C THR A 248 3.12 20.84 6.76
N HIS A 249 4.23 21.18 6.09
CA HIS A 249 4.56 22.58 5.74
C HIS A 249 5.01 22.75 4.28
N HIS A 250 4.90 21.71 3.47
CA HIS A 250 5.32 21.74 2.08
C HIS A 250 4.49 20.78 1.24
N ALA A 251 4.50 21.00 -0.07
CA ALA A 251 3.99 20.07 -1.05
C ALA A 251 5.03 19.89 -2.15
N CYS A 252 5.08 18.71 -2.73
CA CYS A 252 5.96 18.35 -3.82
C CYS A 252 5.16 17.67 -4.94
N VAL A 253 5.58 17.91 -6.18
CA VAL A 253 5.04 17.21 -7.34
C VAL A 253 6.15 16.58 -8.16
N LEU A 254 5.82 15.47 -8.81
CA LEU A 254 6.70 14.77 -9.74
C LEU A 254 6.08 14.81 -11.13
N SER A 255 6.83 15.31 -12.12
CA SER A 255 6.40 15.35 -13.52
C SER A 255 6.62 14.00 -14.22
N ALA A 256 5.98 13.83 -15.38
CA ALA A 256 6.19 12.67 -16.26
C ALA A 256 7.65 12.50 -16.73
N LEU A 257 8.43 13.58 -16.69
CA LEU A 257 9.85 13.59 -17.07
C LEU A 257 10.78 13.32 -15.88
N GLY A 258 10.22 13.05 -14.69
CA GLY A 258 10.99 12.82 -13.47
C GLY A 258 11.45 14.08 -12.75
N HIS A 259 10.94 15.27 -13.12
CA HIS A 259 11.28 16.50 -12.42
C HIS A 259 10.47 16.64 -11.14
N VAL A 260 11.15 16.93 -10.03
CA VAL A 260 10.52 17.23 -8.74
C VAL A 260 10.50 18.74 -8.51
N ALA A 261 9.34 19.29 -8.16
CA ALA A 261 9.19 20.67 -7.73
C ALA A 261 8.47 20.69 -6.37
N CYS A 262 9.01 21.44 -5.42
CA CYS A 262 8.44 21.55 -4.07
C CYS A 262 8.25 23.02 -3.68
N TRP A 263 7.23 23.30 -2.88
CA TRP A 263 6.96 24.63 -2.33
C TRP A 263 6.47 24.54 -0.89
N ARG A 264 6.61 25.63 -0.15
CA ARG A 264 6.03 25.80 1.19
C ARG A 264 4.61 26.34 1.08
N HIS A 265 3.78 26.02 2.06
CA HIS A 265 2.39 26.47 2.14
C HIS A 265 2.01 26.90 3.55
#